data_AF-A0A3P4B4I9-F1
#
_entry.id   AF-A0A3P4B4I9-F1
#
_cell.length_a   1.000
_cell.length_b   1.000
_cell.length_c   1.000
_cell.angle_alpha   90.00
_cell.angle_beta   90.00
_cell.angle_gamma   90.00
#
_symmetry.space_group_name_H-M   'P 1'
#
loop_
_entity.id
_entity.type
_entity.pdbx_description
1 polymer ?
#
loop_
_entity_poly.entity_id
_entity_poly.type
_entity_poly.pdbx_seq_one_letter_code
_entity_poly.pdbx_strand_id
1 'polypeptide(L)'
;MNHSSLFCAGVGPRLVVHAVDAADFSLRPIQEIPLAGAVQYACQAPATGLFYAAVSNGGPRVAGDTHELRAFRIDGQGMLAAHGKPAPLRSRPVHVCIDPRGRHLLVAYHKPSGLSVHRVEENGTVGEEVPQPSDLDAGVYAHQILVSSDSRLAILCARGNDAKDGRPEDPGALKVFDYDDGRLTFQKSVAPGGGYGFGPRNIVFHPRKPWIYVALERQNKLFVFETVDGTVRDEPLYIKETLKDPGRIFHKQVVGAIGLHPSGKALYVVNRGGPHNPLEVHLGGENAVVRFDLDPATGEPLLAQHADTRGNRPRTFSIDPSQTMMVVGNMQQRLLREGDVETAIPPGLAVFEVDEKGGLAFRRRYDVDVGQDSLFWSGFIAAGGTDARAAGL
;
A
#
# COMPACT_ATOMS: atom_id res chain seq x y z
N MET A 1 -11.09 25.73 -10.34
CA MET A 1 -9.93 25.34 -11.14
C MET A 1 -10.01 23.84 -11.30
N ASN A 2 -9.98 23.31 -12.51
CA ASN A 2 -9.99 21.85 -12.69
C ASN A 2 -8.59 21.32 -12.36
N HIS A 3 -8.48 20.58 -11.26
CA HIS A 3 -7.25 19.88 -10.90
C HIS A 3 -7.15 18.59 -11.75
N SER A 4 -5.99 18.32 -12.35
CA SER A 4 -5.73 17.07 -13.09
C SER A 4 -5.72 15.84 -12.17
N SER A 5 -5.44 16.06 -10.88
CA SER A 5 -5.47 15.05 -9.82
C SER A 5 -5.73 15.68 -8.46
N LEU A 6 -6.25 14.88 -7.55
CA LEU A 6 -6.35 15.18 -6.12
C LEU A 6 -5.35 14.31 -5.35
N PHE A 7 -4.98 14.74 -4.14
CA PHE A 7 -4.24 13.91 -3.20
C PHE A 7 -5.03 13.75 -1.91
N CYS A 8 -5.22 12.51 -1.47
CA CYS A 8 -6.00 12.19 -0.30
C CYS A 8 -5.13 11.64 0.83
N ALA A 9 -5.45 12.03 2.06
CA ALA A 9 -4.78 11.59 3.27
C ALA A 9 -5.83 11.17 4.32
N GLY A 10 -5.76 9.92 4.77
CA GLY A 10 -6.56 9.39 5.87
C GLY A 10 -5.92 9.72 7.22
N VAL A 11 -6.49 10.68 7.94
CA VAL A 11 -6.01 11.18 9.23
C VAL A 11 -7.04 10.87 10.30
N GLY A 12 -6.81 9.80 11.07
CA GLY A 12 -7.85 9.28 11.96
C GLY A 12 -9.15 9.03 11.18
N PRO A 13 -10.34 9.38 11.71
CA PRO A 13 -11.62 9.19 11.04
C PRO A 13 -11.93 10.24 9.96
N ARG A 14 -10.92 10.94 9.44
CA ARG A 14 -11.08 12.01 8.45
C ARG A 14 -10.33 11.67 7.17
N LEU A 15 -10.95 11.92 6.03
CA LEU A 15 -10.28 11.93 4.73
C LEU A 15 -10.05 13.37 4.31
N VAL A 16 -8.80 13.81 4.35
CA VAL A 16 -8.38 15.15 3.94
C VAL A 16 -8.01 15.11 2.46
N VAL A 17 -8.66 15.94 1.65
CA VAL A 17 -8.44 16.04 0.20
C VAL A 17 -7.65 17.31 -0.09
N HIS A 18 -6.63 17.18 -0.92
CA HIS A 18 -5.75 18.25 -1.33
C HIS A 18 -5.86 18.48 -2.83
N ALA A 19 -5.92 19.75 -3.22
CA ALA A 19 -5.55 20.17 -4.55
C ALA A 19 -4.05 19.95 -4.75
N VAL A 20 -3.68 19.47 -5.94
CA VAL A 20 -2.29 19.21 -6.34
C VAL A 20 -1.86 20.27 -7.35
N ASP A 21 -0.68 20.85 -7.10
CA ASP A 21 0.07 21.61 -8.09
C ASP A 21 1.39 20.86 -8.35
N ALA A 22 1.44 20.11 -9.46
CA ALA A 22 2.61 19.31 -9.82
C ALA A 22 3.80 20.17 -10.26
N ALA A 23 3.57 21.40 -10.76
CA ALA A 23 4.65 22.29 -11.20
C ALA A 23 5.37 22.92 -10.01
N ASP A 24 4.64 23.29 -8.95
CA ASP A 24 5.22 23.77 -7.68
C ASP A 24 5.56 22.61 -6.71
N PHE A 25 5.18 21.37 -7.01
CA PHE A 25 5.25 20.23 -6.08
C PHE A 25 4.55 20.54 -4.75
N SER A 26 3.31 21.04 -4.82
CA SER A 26 2.58 21.50 -3.65
C SER A 26 1.19 20.88 -3.50
N LEU A 27 0.79 20.77 -2.23
CA LEU A 27 -0.49 20.27 -1.79
C LEU A 27 -1.20 21.37 -1.00
N ARG A 28 -2.48 21.62 -1.32
CA ARG A 28 -3.31 22.55 -0.56
C ARG A 28 -4.60 21.84 -0.13
N PRO A 29 -4.91 21.76 1.17
CA PRO A 29 -6.16 21.15 1.62
C PRO A 29 -7.34 21.95 1.05
N ILE A 30 -8.31 21.23 0.48
CA ILE A 30 -9.53 21.80 -0.10
C ILE A 30 -10.79 21.22 0.52
N GLN A 31 -10.72 20.00 1.08
CA GLN A 31 -11.86 19.32 1.65
C GLN A 31 -11.43 18.45 2.83
N GLU A 32 -12.35 18.27 3.77
CA GLU A 32 -12.26 17.25 4.80
C GLU A 32 -13.59 16.49 4.85
N ILE A 33 -13.52 15.17 4.82
CA ILE A 33 -14.70 14.30 4.85
C ILE A 33 -14.65 13.46 6.14
N PRO A 34 -15.60 13.63 7.07
CA PRO A 34 -15.71 12.75 8.23
C PRO A 34 -16.21 11.36 7.80
N LEU A 35 -15.65 10.33 8.42
CA LEU A 35 -15.95 8.93 8.17
C LEU A 35 -16.28 8.21 9.48
N ALA A 36 -16.89 7.02 9.38
CA ALA A 36 -17.20 6.19 10.55
C ALA A 36 -15.96 5.63 11.27
N GLY A 37 -14.78 5.78 10.67
CA GLY A 37 -13.51 5.33 11.21
C GLY A 37 -12.35 5.72 10.31
N ALA A 38 -11.15 5.23 10.63
CA ALA A 38 -9.97 5.55 9.86
C ALA A 38 -9.92 4.81 8.51
N VAL A 39 -9.48 5.52 7.48
CA VAL A 39 -9.16 4.91 6.17
C VAL A 39 -8.00 3.94 6.37
N GLN A 40 -8.27 2.66 6.19
CA GLN A 40 -7.27 1.60 6.33
C GLN A 40 -6.45 1.45 5.05
N TYR A 41 -7.14 1.55 3.91
CA TYR A 41 -6.57 1.55 2.57
C TYR A 41 -7.60 2.09 1.58
N ALA A 42 -7.16 2.54 0.41
CA ALA A 42 -8.05 2.91 -0.68
C ALA A 42 -7.40 2.63 -2.05
N CYS A 43 -8.23 2.51 -3.07
CA CYS A 43 -7.82 2.28 -4.45
C CYS A 43 -8.69 3.10 -5.42
N GLN A 44 -8.24 3.27 -6.66
CA GLN A 44 -8.99 3.96 -7.70
C GLN A 44 -9.27 3.00 -8.87
N ALA A 45 -10.47 3.07 -9.44
CA ALA A 45 -10.83 2.46 -10.71
C ALA A 45 -10.25 3.28 -11.87
N PRO A 46 -9.28 2.77 -12.64
CA PRO A 46 -8.62 3.55 -13.69
C PRO A 46 -9.57 4.07 -14.77
N ALA A 47 -10.52 3.21 -15.19
CA ALA A 47 -11.40 3.51 -16.33
C ALA A 47 -12.48 4.55 -15.99
N THR A 48 -12.95 4.59 -14.75
CA THR A 48 -14.07 5.46 -14.33
C THR A 48 -13.62 6.64 -13.48
N GLY A 49 -12.40 6.59 -12.93
CA GLY A 49 -11.90 7.56 -11.96
C GLY A 49 -12.55 7.43 -10.58
N LEU A 50 -13.40 6.41 -10.34
CA LEU A 50 -14.05 6.18 -9.05
C LEU A 50 -13.03 5.77 -7.99
N PHE A 51 -13.22 6.28 -6.78
CA PHE A 51 -12.32 6.04 -5.65
C PHE A 51 -13.04 5.21 -4.59
N TYR A 52 -12.40 4.14 -4.11
CA TYR A 52 -12.97 3.23 -3.11
C TYR A 52 -12.08 3.20 -1.88
N ALA A 53 -12.66 3.49 -0.71
CA ALA A 53 -11.96 3.48 0.56
C ALA A 53 -12.51 2.39 1.48
N ALA A 54 -11.60 1.61 2.06
CA ALA A 54 -11.90 0.67 3.13
C ALA A 54 -11.67 1.38 4.48
N VAL A 55 -12.71 1.45 5.30
CA VAL A 55 -12.80 2.27 6.51
C VAL A 55 -13.07 1.38 7.71
N SER A 56 -12.47 1.70 8.86
CA SER A 56 -12.73 0.97 10.11
C SER A 56 -12.51 1.83 11.34
N ASN A 57 -13.38 1.70 12.34
CA ASN A 57 -13.16 2.29 13.68
C ASN A 57 -12.20 1.46 14.57
N GLY A 58 -11.90 0.22 14.18
CA GLY A 58 -10.83 -0.58 14.77
C GLY A 58 -9.45 -0.21 14.22
N GLY A 59 -8.39 -0.66 14.91
CA GLY A 59 -7.01 -0.36 14.55
C GLY A 59 -6.02 -1.40 15.10
N PRO A 60 -4.70 -1.17 14.98
CA PRO A 60 -3.71 -2.02 15.61
C PRO A 60 -3.95 -2.11 17.13
N ARG A 61 -4.31 -3.30 17.62
CA ARG A 61 -4.66 -3.57 19.05
C ARG A 61 -5.92 -2.86 19.56
N VAL A 62 -6.70 -2.24 18.67
CA VAL A 62 -7.98 -1.60 18.99
C VAL A 62 -9.06 -2.39 18.29
N ALA A 63 -9.98 -2.98 19.07
CA ALA A 63 -11.14 -3.65 18.52
C ALA A 63 -12.06 -2.61 17.84
N GLY A 64 -12.72 -3.00 16.76
CA GLY A 64 -13.73 -2.19 16.10
C GLY A 64 -14.94 -3.07 15.78
N ASP A 65 -16.07 -2.42 15.61
CA ASP A 65 -17.36 -3.03 15.26
C ASP A 65 -17.95 -2.46 13.97
N THR A 66 -17.34 -1.40 13.42
CA THR A 66 -17.78 -0.72 12.21
C THR A 66 -16.69 -0.79 11.17
N HIS A 67 -16.95 -1.52 10.09
CA HIS A 67 -16.05 -1.74 8.97
C HIS A 67 -16.83 -1.57 7.67
N GLU A 68 -16.37 -0.70 6.78
CA GLU A 68 -17.12 -0.30 5.59
C GLU A 68 -16.23 -0.22 4.34
N LEU A 69 -16.75 -0.63 3.18
CA LEU A 69 -16.30 -0.13 1.88
C LEU A 69 -17.15 1.06 1.47
N ARG A 70 -16.49 2.13 1.03
CA ARG A 70 -17.15 3.36 0.55
C ARG A 70 -16.67 3.70 -0.84
N ALA A 71 -17.60 4.05 -1.72
CA ALA A 71 -17.29 4.62 -3.03
C ALA A 71 -17.43 6.14 -3.00
N PHE A 72 -16.58 6.80 -3.78
CA PHE A 72 -16.57 8.23 -3.98
C PHE A 72 -16.33 8.56 -5.45
N ARG A 73 -16.78 9.75 -5.86
CA ARG A 73 -16.53 10.32 -7.18
C ARG A 73 -16.09 11.76 -7.06
N ILE A 74 -15.32 12.24 -8.02
CA ILE A 74 -15.03 13.67 -8.14
C ILE A 74 -16.27 14.33 -8.77
N ASP A 75 -16.81 15.37 -8.12
CA ASP A 75 -17.95 16.13 -8.62
C ASP A 75 -17.54 17.20 -9.64
N GLY A 76 -18.53 17.92 -10.19
CA GLY A 76 -18.29 18.96 -11.20
C GLY A 76 -17.46 20.15 -10.69
N GLN A 77 -17.25 20.26 -9.39
CA GLN A 77 -16.48 21.29 -8.73
C GLN A 77 -15.05 20.84 -8.41
N GLY A 78 -14.70 19.58 -8.73
CA GLY A 78 -13.40 19.00 -8.43
C GLY A 78 -13.27 18.53 -6.97
N MET A 79 -14.39 18.35 -6.27
CA MET A 79 -14.43 17.89 -4.87
C MET A 79 -14.82 16.41 -4.82
N LEU A 80 -14.42 15.71 -3.75
CA LEU A 80 -14.74 14.30 -3.58
C LEU A 80 -16.12 14.16 -2.91
N ALA A 81 -17.07 13.50 -3.58
CA ALA A 81 -18.42 13.28 -3.09
C ALA A 81 -18.67 11.78 -2.86
N ALA A 82 -19.36 11.44 -1.76
CA ALA A 82 -19.81 10.08 -1.50
C ALA A 82 -20.70 9.58 -2.65
N HIS A 83 -20.56 8.30 -2.99
CA HIS A 83 -21.27 7.68 -4.10
C HIS A 83 -21.90 6.35 -3.66
N GLY A 84 -23.22 6.32 -3.55
CA GLY A 84 -23.95 5.15 -3.04
C GLY A 84 -23.88 4.99 -1.52
N LYS A 85 -24.38 3.86 -1.04
CA LYS A 85 -24.36 3.49 0.39
C LYS A 85 -23.04 2.79 0.73
N PRO A 86 -22.51 2.95 1.96
CA PRO A 86 -21.42 2.12 2.44
C PRO A 86 -21.83 0.64 2.47
N ALA A 87 -20.94 -0.25 2.04
CA ALA A 87 -21.12 -1.70 2.15
C ALA A 87 -20.41 -2.21 3.41
N PRO A 88 -21.06 -3.00 4.27
CA PRO A 88 -20.44 -3.54 5.48
C PRO A 88 -19.34 -4.55 5.13
N LEU A 89 -18.31 -4.60 5.97
CA LEU A 89 -17.22 -5.58 5.87
C LEU A 89 -17.19 -6.53 7.06
N ARG A 90 -16.71 -7.74 6.80
CA ARG A 90 -16.67 -8.84 7.77
C ARG A 90 -15.81 -8.54 9.01
N SER A 91 -14.74 -7.78 8.83
CA SER A 91 -13.78 -7.41 9.89
C SER A 91 -12.94 -6.21 9.45
N ARG A 92 -11.99 -5.76 10.28
CA ARG A 92 -11.10 -4.64 9.96
C ARG A 92 -10.31 -4.89 8.68
N PRO A 93 -10.57 -4.15 7.58
CA PRO A 93 -9.81 -4.28 6.35
C PRO A 93 -8.39 -3.76 6.55
N VAL A 94 -7.45 -4.32 5.81
CA VAL A 94 -6.05 -3.84 5.77
C VAL A 94 -5.58 -3.48 4.37
N HIS A 95 -6.31 -3.93 3.35
CA HIS A 95 -6.07 -3.60 1.95
C HIS A 95 -7.36 -3.76 1.13
N VAL A 96 -7.51 -2.95 0.10
CA VAL A 96 -8.52 -3.11 -0.95
C VAL A 96 -7.87 -2.84 -2.31
N CYS A 97 -8.17 -3.66 -3.32
CA CYS A 97 -7.90 -3.34 -4.72
C CYS A 97 -9.17 -3.48 -5.54
N ILE A 98 -9.16 -2.91 -6.74
CA ILE A 98 -10.14 -3.18 -7.78
C ILE A 98 -9.50 -4.08 -8.85
N ASP A 99 -10.25 -5.01 -9.42
CA ASP A 99 -9.75 -5.81 -10.53
C ASP A 99 -9.53 -4.92 -11.79
N PRO A 100 -8.66 -5.32 -12.74
CA PRO A 100 -8.36 -4.51 -13.91
C PRO A 100 -9.56 -4.18 -14.80
N ARG A 101 -10.64 -4.97 -14.73
CA ARG A 101 -11.88 -4.71 -15.49
C ARG A 101 -12.85 -3.79 -14.74
N GLY A 102 -12.56 -3.42 -13.49
CA GLY A 102 -13.36 -2.50 -12.70
C GLY A 102 -14.69 -3.07 -12.21
N ARG A 103 -14.83 -4.40 -12.12
CA ARG A 103 -16.07 -5.12 -11.80
C ARG A 103 -16.13 -5.65 -10.38
N HIS A 104 -14.99 -5.77 -9.71
CA HIS A 104 -14.89 -6.34 -8.37
C HIS A 104 -13.88 -5.59 -7.50
N LEU A 105 -14.24 -5.39 -6.24
CA LEU A 105 -13.34 -4.96 -5.17
C LEU A 105 -12.93 -6.17 -4.34
N LEU A 106 -11.63 -6.40 -4.18
CA LEU A 106 -11.08 -7.46 -3.35
C LEU A 106 -10.50 -6.83 -2.07
N VAL A 107 -10.91 -7.34 -0.92
CA VAL A 107 -10.55 -6.81 0.40
C VAL A 107 -9.82 -7.88 1.20
N ALA A 108 -8.69 -7.52 1.82
CA ALA A 108 -7.94 -8.40 2.72
C ALA A 108 -8.15 -8.02 4.20
N TYR A 109 -8.17 -9.03 5.07
CA TYR A 109 -8.36 -8.92 6.51
C TYR A 109 -7.24 -9.64 7.26
N HIS A 110 -6.56 -8.96 8.19
CA HIS A 110 -5.43 -9.56 8.92
C HIS A 110 -5.85 -10.43 10.11
N LYS A 111 -6.99 -10.14 10.76
CA LYS A 111 -7.43 -10.78 12.01
C LYS A 111 -8.97 -10.72 12.15
N PRO A 112 -9.69 -11.85 11.97
CA PRO A 112 -9.17 -13.12 11.47
C PRO A 112 -8.55 -12.96 10.07
N SER A 113 -7.59 -13.82 9.73
CA SER A 113 -6.97 -13.80 8.39
C SER A 113 -8.00 -14.21 7.37
N GLY A 114 -8.21 -13.40 6.33
CA GLY A 114 -9.28 -13.63 5.37
C GLY A 114 -9.27 -12.65 4.20
N LEU A 115 -10.21 -12.86 3.29
CA LEU A 115 -10.55 -11.91 2.24
C LEU A 115 -12.05 -11.94 1.92
N SER A 116 -12.52 -10.96 1.17
CA SER A 116 -13.85 -10.94 0.54
C SER A 116 -13.78 -10.27 -0.82
N VAL A 117 -14.70 -10.62 -1.72
CA VAL A 117 -14.83 -10.01 -3.05
C VAL A 117 -16.21 -9.38 -3.15
N HIS A 118 -16.30 -8.13 -3.56
CA HIS A 118 -17.56 -7.37 -3.69
C HIS A 118 -17.75 -6.95 -5.13
N ARG A 119 -18.98 -7.04 -5.65
CA ARG A 119 -19.29 -6.51 -6.98
C ARG A 119 -19.16 -5.00 -7.01
N VAL A 120 -18.85 -4.47 -8.18
CA VAL A 120 -19.04 -3.06 -8.52
C VAL A 120 -20.24 -3.00 -9.46
N GLU A 121 -21.26 -2.26 -9.04
CA GLU A 121 -22.48 -2.09 -9.84
C GLU A 121 -22.20 -1.26 -11.10
N GLU A 122 -23.09 -1.31 -12.10
CA GLU A 122 -22.92 -0.55 -13.35
C GLU A 122 -22.77 0.96 -13.12
N ASN A 123 -23.43 1.48 -12.09
CA ASN A 123 -23.32 2.89 -11.68
C ASN A 123 -22.03 3.19 -10.89
N GLY A 124 -21.20 2.19 -10.61
CA GLY A 124 -19.95 2.30 -9.86
C GLY A 124 -20.06 2.21 -8.34
N THR A 125 -21.25 2.01 -7.78
CA THR A 125 -21.40 1.80 -6.32
C THR A 125 -20.94 0.41 -5.91
N VAL A 126 -20.64 0.22 -4.62
CA VAL A 126 -20.30 -1.11 -4.08
C VAL A 126 -21.56 -1.97 -4.04
N GLY A 127 -21.48 -3.13 -4.67
CA GLY A 127 -22.53 -4.14 -4.73
C GLY A 127 -22.35 -5.25 -3.69
N GLU A 128 -23.14 -6.31 -3.85
CA GLU A 128 -23.12 -7.46 -2.94
C GLU A 128 -21.79 -8.23 -2.95
N GLU A 129 -21.53 -8.92 -1.84
CA GLU A 129 -20.38 -9.81 -1.73
C GLU A 129 -20.55 -11.04 -2.63
N VAL A 130 -19.53 -11.38 -3.41
CA VAL A 130 -19.48 -12.58 -4.25
C VAL A 130 -19.14 -13.80 -3.37
N PRO A 131 -20.02 -14.81 -3.28
CA PRO A 131 -19.77 -16.00 -2.46
C PRO A 131 -18.52 -16.77 -2.93
N GLN A 132 -17.57 -16.92 -2.03
CA GLN A 132 -16.34 -17.69 -2.24
C GLN A 132 -16.49 -19.12 -1.70
N PRO A 133 -15.68 -20.08 -2.18
CA PRO A 133 -15.55 -21.39 -1.56
C PRO A 133 -15.21 -21.29 -0.06
N SER A 134 -15.78 -22.16 0.77
CA SER A 134 -15.59 -22.13 2.23
C SER A 134 -14.20 -22.55 2.68
N ASP A 135 -13.46 -23.24 1.82
CA ASP A 135 -12.12 -23.79 2.03
C ASP A 135 -11.00 -22.87 1.50
N LEU A 136 -11.32 -21.61 1.17
CA LEU A 136 -10.34 -20.65 0.69
C LEU A 136 -9.24 -20.41 1.74
N ASP A 137 -8.01 -20.85 1.45
CA ASP A 137 -6.86 -20.66 2.33
C ASP A 137 -6.32 -19.23 2.26
N ALA A 138 -6.71 -18.40 3.24
CA ALA A 138 -6.22 -17.03 3.39
C ALA A 138 -4.89 -16.92 4.19
N GLY A 139 -4.27 -18.05 4.54
CA GLY A 139 -3.03 -18.11 5.30
C GLY A 139 -3.12 -17.43 6.67
N VAL A 140 -1.96 -17.09 7.22
CA VAL A 140 -1.85 -16.38 8.49
C VAL A 140 -1.46 -14.93 8.24
N TYR A 141 -2.21 -14.00 8.83
CA TYR A 141 -1.97 -12.56 8.74
C TYR A 141 -2.02 -12.04 7.29
N ALA A 142 -3.15 -12.21 6.62
CA ALA A 142 -3.38 -11.62 5.31
C ALA A 142 -3.22 -10.09 5.34
N HIS A 143 -2.48 -9.55 4.37
CA HIS A 143 -2.08 -8.14 4.37
C HIS A 143 -2.41 -7.40 3.07
N GLN A 144 -2.20 -8.01 1.90
CA GLN A 144 -2.53 -7.40 0.61
C GLN A 144 -3.09 -8.46 -0.33
N ILE A 145 -4.11 -8.10 -1.10
CA ILE A 145 -4.64 -8.86 -2.23
C ILE A 145 -4.51 -7.99 -3.48
N LEU A 146 -3.97 -8.53 -4.56
CA LEU A 146 -3.95 -7.91 -5.88
C LEU A 146 -4.39 -8.91 -6.94
N VAL A 147 -4.99 -8.40 -8.02
CA VAL A 147 -5.34 -9.16 -9.23
C VAL A 147 -4.34 -8.80 -10.33
N SER A 148 -3.85 -9.80 -11.06
CA SER A 148 -2.94 -9.61 -12.19
C SER A 148 -3.62 -8.82 -13.31
N SER A 149 -2.85 -8.11 -14.13
CA SER A 149 -3.36 -7.23 -15.19
C SER A 149 -4.21 -7.93 -16.25
N ASP A 150 -4.00 -9.22 -16.47
CA ASP A 150 -4.81 -10.05 -17.38
C ASP A 150 -6.11 -10.59 -16.74
N SER A 151 -6.34 -10.27 -15.46
CA SER A 151 -7.50 -10.71 -14.67
C SER A 151 -7.63 -12.23 -14.61
N ARG A 152 -6.52 -12.95 -14.42
CA ARG A 152 -6.49 -14.41 -14.31
C ARG A 152 -5.94 -14.92 -12.98
N LEU A 153 -5.07 -14.16 -12.34
CA LEU A 153 -4.48 -14.51 -11.05
C LEU A 153 -4.87 -13.49 -9.99
N ALA A 154 -5.10 -13.96 -8.77
CA ALA A 154 -5.11 -13.14 -7.59
C ALA A 154 -4.08 -13.67 -6.58
N ILE A 155 -3.35 -12.77 -5.93
CA ILE A 155 -2.31 -13.13 -4.96
C ILE A 155 -2.59 -12.43 -3.63
N LEU A 156 -2.81 -13.23 -2.59
CA LEU A 156 -2.91 -12.75 -1.20
C LEU A 156 -1.56 -12.92 -0.50
N CYS A 157 -0.97 -11.81 -0.05
CA CYS A 157 0.16 -11.83 0.86
C CYS A 157 -0.31 -12.23 2.25
N ALA A 158 0.09 -13.41 2.72
CA ALA A 158 -0.07 -13.85 4.11
C ALA A 158 1.28 -13.73 4.82
N ARG A 159 1.43 -12.73 5.69
CA ARG A 159 2.73 -12.35 6.26
C ARG A 159 3.28 -13.37 7.26
N GLY A 160 2.42 -14.18 7.87
CA GLY A 160 2.76 -14.93 9.08
C GLY A 160 3.01 -14.03 10.29
N ASN A 161 3.45 -14.65 11.38
CA ASN A 161 3.75 -13.97 12.64
C ASN A 161 5.11 -14.42 13.16
N ASP A 162 5.91 -13.47 13.66
CA ASP A 162 7.13 -13.80 14.38
C ASP A 162 6.82 -14.65 15.62
N ALA A 163 7.79 -15.50 16.00
CA ALA A 163 7.75 -16.16 17.29
C ALA A 163 7.68 -15.12 18.42
N LYS A 164 6.72 -15.28 19.33
CA LYS A 164 6.46 -14.30 20.39
C LYS A 164 5.81 -14.97 21.60
N ASP A 165 6.24 -14.57 22.79
CA ASP A 165 5.66 -15.01 24.07
C ASP A 165 5.56 -16.54 24.19
N GLY A 166 6.60 -17.27 23.76
CA GLY A 166 6.65 -18.73 23.77
C GLY A 166 5.87 -19.43 22.65
N ARG A 167 5.15 -18.68 21.81
CA ARG A 167 4.50 -19.22 20.61
C ARG A 167 5.51 -19.32 19.46
N PRO A 168 5.58 -20.45 18.73
CA PRO A 168 6.44 -20.56 17.56
C PRO A 168 6.00 -19.59 16.46
N GLU A 169 6.90 -19.37 15.49
CA GLU A 169 6.60 -18.60 14.29
C GLU A 169 5.44 -19.25 13.52
N ASP A 170 4.49 -18.43 13.04
CA ASP A 170 3.51 -18.84 12.04
C ASP A 170 4.11 -18.56 10.64
N PRO A 171 4.17 -19.56 9.73
CA PRO A 171 4.78 -19.38 8.41
C PRO A 171 3.99 -18.38 7.56
N GLY A 172 4.72 -17.59 6.76
CA GLY A 172 4.13 -16.74 5.74
C GLY A 172 4.06 -17.43 4.38
N ALA A 173 3.25 -16.90 3.48
CA ALA A 173 3.10 -17.40 2.11
C ALA A 173 2.50 -16.33 1.19
N LEU A 174 2.75 -16.47 -0.11
CA LEU A 174 1.86 -15.92 -1.13
C LEU A 174 0.80 -16.98 -1.44
N LYS A 175 -0.48 -16.70 -1.15
CA LYS A 175 -1.59 -17.56 -1.54
C LYS A 175 -2.01 -17.17 -2.95
N VAL A 176 -1.84 -18.09 -3.89
CA VAL A 176 -2.09 -17.89 -5.32
C VAL A 176 -3.44 -18.50 -5.67
N PHE A 177 -4.27 -17.73 -6.35
CA PHE A 177 -5.60 -18.12 -6.77
C PHE A 177 -5.78 -17.90 -8.27
N ASP A 178 -6.49 -18.82 -8.92
CA ASP A 178 -7.18 -18.50 -10.17
C ASP A 178 -8.27 -17.49 -9.85
N TYR A 179 -8.36 -16.45 -10.68
CA TYR A 179 -9.38 -15.42 -10.62
C TYR A 179 -10.24 -15.49 -11.87
N ASP A 180 -11.52 -15.81 -11.67
CA ASP A 180 -12.52 -15.83 -12.73
C ASP A 180 -13.77 -15.07 -12.29
N ASP A 181 -13.95 -13.88 -12.84
CA ASP A 181 -15.14 -13.04 -12.64
C ASP A 181 -15.56 -12.89 -11.16
N GLY A 182 -14.59 -12.59 -10.30
CA GLY A 182 -14.85 -12.40 -8.86
C GLY A 182 -14.86 -13.69 -8.04
N ARG A 183 -14.76 -14.87 -8.68
CA ARG A 183 -14.56 -16.15 -7.99
C ARG A 183 -13.08 -16.49 -7.90
N LEU A 184 -12.66 -16.93 -6.71
CA LEU A 184 -11.30 -17.37 -6.43
C LEU A 184 -11.27 -18.88 -6.29
N THR A 185 -10.28 -19.51 -6.93
CA THR A 185 -9.98 -20.94 -6.76
C THR A 185 -8.53 -21.07 -6.32
N PHE A 186 -8.30 -21.74 -5.18
CA PHE A 186 -6.95 -21.90 -4.63
C PHE A 186 -6.09 -22.74 -5.56
N GLN A 187 -4.95 -22.19 -5.99
CA GLN A 187 -3.95 -22.94 -6.75
C GLN A 187 -2.91 -23.55 -5.80
N LYS A 188 -2.16 -22.69 -5.09
CA LYS A 188 -1.05 -23.11 -4.23
C LYS A 188 -0.61 -22.02 -3.26
N SER A 189 0.24 -22.42 -2.32
CA SER A 189 1.04 -21.50 -1.49
C SER A 189 2.47 -21.46 -1.99
N VAL A 190 2.98 -20.26 -2.31
CA VAL A 190 4.43 -20.04 -2.51
C VAL A 190 5.02 -19.63 -1.17
N ALA A 191 5.87 -20.49 -0.62
CA ALA A 191 6.45 -20.35 0.71
C ALA A 191 7.89 -20.90 0.74
N PRO A 192 8.87 -20.16 0.19
CA PRO A 192 10.29 -20.55 0.28
C PRO A 192 10.70 -20.89 1.70
N GLY A 193 11.47 -21.96 1.88
CA GLY A 193 11.86 -22.45 3.21
C GLY A 193 10.69 -22.90 4.09
N GLY A 194 9.55 -23.27 3.49
CA GLY A 194 8.33 -23.64 4.22
C GLY A 194 7.59 -22.43 4.81
N GLY A 195 7.97 -21.21 4.45
CA GLY A 195 7.34 -19.97 4.92
C GLY A 195 7.94 -19.40 6.22
N TYR A 196 8.87 -20.12 6.85
CA TYR A 196 9.60 -19.63 8.02
C TYR A 196 10.65 -18.61 7.59
N GLY A 197 10.66 -17.44 8.22
CA GLY A 197 11.47 -16.30 7.77
C GLY A 197 10.99 -15.69 6.44
N PHE A 198 9.80 -16.04 5.96
CA PHE A 198 9.18 -15.43 4.78
C PHE A 198 7.98 -14.59 5.21
N GLY A 199 8.14 -13.26 5.23
CA GLY A 199 7.12 -12.32 5.72
C GLY A 199 6.54 -11.41 4.65
N PRO A 200 5.91 -11.92 3.56
CA PRO A 200 5.42 -11.09 2.47
C PRO A 200 4.31 -10.17 2.96
N ARG A 201 4.42 -8.88 2.64
CA ARG A 201 3.49 -7.86 3.10
C ARG A 201 2.77 -7.16 1.95
N ASN A 202 3.54 -6.73 0.97
CA ASN A 202 3.04 -6.12 -0.24
C ASN A 202 3.77 -6.68 -1.46
N ILE A 203 3.05 -6.72 -2.58
CA ILE A 203 3.55 -7.02 -3.90
C ILE A 203 3.22 -5.91 -4.88
N VAL A 204 3.93 -5.89 -5.99
CA VAL A 204 3.54 -5.18 -7.20
C VAL A 204 3.88 -6.03 -8.41
N PHE A 205 2.97 -6.09 -9.38
CA PHE A 205 3.22 -6.75 -10.66
C PHE A 205 3.99 -5.81 -11.58
N HIS A 206 4.97 -6.34 -12.31
CA HIS A 206 5.54 -5.57 -13.41
C HIS A 206 4.46 -5.32 -14.49
N PRO A 207 4.31 -4.09 -15.02
CA PRO A 207 3.18 -3.75 -15.89
C PRO A 207 3.13 -4.52 -17.23
N ARG A 208 4.24 -5.13 -17.65
CA ARG A 208 4.39 -5.77 -18.98
C ARG A 208 5.20 -7.07 -19.00
N LYS A 209 5.69 -7.52 -17.85
CA LYS A 209 6.63 -8.65 -17.74
C LYS A 209 6.12 -9.57 -16.66
N PRO A 210 6.46 -10.87 -16.68
CA PRO A 210 5.93 -11.84 -15.73
C PRO A 210 6.51 -11.71 -14.32
N TRP A 211 7.06 -10.56 -13.93
CA TRP A 211 7.74 -10.39 -12.64
C TRP A 211 6.79 -9.87 -11.56
N ILE A 212 6.96 -10.41 -10.36
CA ILE A 212 6.28 -9.98 -9.15
C ILE A 212 7.36 -9.58 -8.15
N TYR A 213 7.31 -8.32 -7.70
CA TYR A 213 8.19 -7.81 -6.68
C TYR A 213 7.49 -7.87 -5.32
N VAL A 214 8.15 -8.41 -4.30
CA VAL A 214 7.56 -8.71 -2.99
C VAL A 214 8.38 -8.04 -1.89
N ALA A 215 7.76 -7.15 -1.13
CA ALA A 215 8.34 -6.58 0.08
C ALA A 215 8.10 -7.50 1.28
N LEU A 216 9.17 -7.98 1.91
CA LEU A 216 9.13 -8.86 3.07
C LEU A 216 9.29 -8.07 4.37
N GLU A 217 8.16 -7.69 4.98
CA GLU A 217 8.09 -6.78 6.15
C GLU A 217 9.04 -7.19 7.28
N ARG A 218 9.05 -8.50 7.62
CA ARG A 218 9.77 -9.05 8.77
C ARG A 218 11.28 -9.16 8.53
N GLN A 219 11.72 -9.14 7.27
CA GLN A 219 13.11 -9.36 6.87
C GLN A 219 13.84 -8.11 6.35
N ASN A 220 13.12 -7.03 6.03
CA ASN A 220 13.68 -5.87 5.30
C ASN A 220 14.35 -6.28 3.97
N LYS A 221 13.67 -7.17 3.24
CA LYS A 221 14.15 -7.70 1.96
C LYS A 221 13.11 -7.50 0.87
N LEU A 222 13.60 -7.50 -0.35
CA LEU A 222 12.84 -7.51 -1.59
C LEU A 222 13.09 -8.85 -2.29
N PHE A 223 12.04 -9.61 -2.55
CA PHE A 223 12.11 -10.83 -3.35
C PHE A 223 11.49 -10.59 -4.71
N VAL A 224 12.00 -11.25 -5.73
CA VAL A 224 11.45 -11.22 -7.09
C VAL A 224 11.04 -12.61 -7.49
N PHE A 225 9.78 -12.77 -7.88
CA PHE A 225 9.25 -14.00 -8.44
C PHE A 225 8.88 -13.79 -9.90
N GLU A 226 8.69 -14.90 -10.61
CA GLU A 226 8.20 -14.91 -11.98
C GLU A 226 6.91 -15.75 -12.07
N THR A 227 5.98 -15.29 -12.89
CA THR A 227 4.85 -16.10 -13.33
C THR A 227 5.24 -16.95 -14.54
N VAL A 228 4.99 -18.25 -14.46
CA VAL A 228 5.23 -19.21 -15.54
C VAL A 228 3.98 -20.07 -15.67
N ASP A 229 3.49 -20.23 -16.90
CA ASP A 229 2.32 -21.05 -17.22
C ASP A 229 1.07 -20.75 -16.35
N GLY A 230 0.85 -19.47 -16.07
CA GLY A 230 -0.31 -19.02 -15.29
C GLY A 230 -0.23 -19.29 -13.79
N THR A 231 0.96 -19.59 -13.24
CA THR A 231 1.19 -19.65 -11.79
C THR A 231 2.50 -18.99 -11.39
N VAL A 232 2.80 -18.89 -10.10
CA VAL A 232 4.01 -18.27 -9.56
C VAL A 232 5.08 -19.34 -9.28
N ARG A 233 6.35 -19.09 -9.63
CA ARG A 233 7.47 -19.97 -9.24
C ARG A 233 7.57 -20.11 -7.72
N ASP A 234 8.00 -21.29 -7.26
CA ASP A 234 8.16 -21.55 -5.81
C ASP A 234 9.36 -20.82 -5.21
N GLU A 235 10.44 -20.70 -5.96
CA GLU A 235 11.66 -20.02 -5.54
C GLU A 235 11.79 -18.64 -6.19
N PRO A 236 12.31 -17.63 -5.46
CA PRO A 236 12.54 -16.31 -6.02
C PRO A 236 13.69 -16.34 -7.03
N LEU A 237 13.57 -15.54 -8.09
CA LEU A 237 14.66 -15.25 -9.02
C LEU A 237 15.79 -14.46 -8.33
N TYR A 238 15.41 -13.51 -7.48
CA TYR A 238 16.34 -12.60 -6.82
C TYR A 238 15.90 -12.30 -5.40
N ILE A 239 16.88 -12.11 -4.51
CA ILE A 239 16.71 -11.61 -3.16
C ILE A 239 17.62 -10.39 -3.01
N LYS A 240 17.04 -9.26 -2.58
CA LYS A 240 17.74 -7.98 -2.44
C LYS A 240 17.54 -7.40 -1.04
N GLU A 241 18.59 -6.76 -0.54
CA GLU A 241 18.49 -5.94 0.66
C GLU A 241 17.77 -4.63 0.36
N THR A 242 17.01 -4.12 1.32
CA THR A 242 16.40 -2.79 1.20
C THR A 242 17.07 -1.76 2.09
N LEU A 243 17.85 -2.15 3.11
CA LEU A 243 18.49 -1.22 4.04
C LEU A 243 19.87 -0.76 3.54
N LYS A 244 20.23 0.48 3.88
CA LYS A 244 21.56 1.05 3.61
C LYS A 244 22.68 0.28 4.33
N ASP A 245 22.39 -0.22 5.54
CA ASP A 245 23.28 -1.05 6.34
C ASP A 245 22.54 -2.34 6.75
N PRO A 246 22.49 -3.36 5.88
CA PRO A 246 21.77 -4.60 6.15
C PRO A 246 22.42 -5.42 7.28
N GLY A 247 23.67 -5.14 7.64
CA GLY A 247 24.36 -5.76 8.79
C GLY A 247 23.91 -5.19 10.14
N ARG A 248 23.23 -4.04 10.15
CA ARG A 248 22.80 -3.33 11.37
C ARG A 248 21.29 -3.08 11.36
N ILE A 249 20.53 -4.11 11.74
CA ILE A 249 19.07 -4.03 11.83
C ILE A 249 18.67 -3.44 13.19
N PHE A 250 18.10 -2.24 13.17
CA PHE A 250 17.56 -1.59 14.36
C PHE A 250 16.27 -2.26 14.83
N HIS A 251 15.99 -2.19 16.14
CA HIS A 251 14.74 -2.71 16.70
C HIS A 251 13.53 -2.06 16.00
N LYS A 252 12.57 -2.91 15.57
CA LYS A 252 11.37 -2.52 14.81
C LYS A 252 11.62 -1.86 13.45
N GLN A 253 12.78 -2.11 12.84
CA GLN A 253 13.04 -1.83 11.44
C GLN A 253 12.27 -2.83 10.56
N VAL A 254 11.37 -2.34 9.71
CA VAL A 254 10.57 -3.17 8.79
C VAL A 254 10.35 -2.48 7.44
N VAL A 255 10.35 -3.24 6.34
CA VAL A 255 9.93 -2.72 5.02
C VAL A 255 8.40 -2.63 4.94
N GLY A 256 7.86 -1.71 4.15
CA GLY A 256 6.44 -1.40 4.04
C GLY A 256 5.90 -1.52 2.63
N ALA A 257 5.27 -0.45 2.15
CA ALA A 257 4.72 -0.36 0.80
C ALA A 257 5.79 -0.56 -0.28
N ILE A 258 5.36 -1.10 -1.41
CA ILE A 258 6.12 -1.28 -2.64
C ILE A 258 5.28 -0.78 -3.81
N GLY A 259 5.93 -0.29 -4.86
CA GLY A 259 5.25 0.24 -6.04
C GLY A 259 6.25 0.51 -7.16
N LEU A 260 5.77 0.53 -8.40
CA LEU A 260 6.59 0.76 -9.59
C LEU A 260 6.35 2.15 -10.16
N HIS A 261 7.36 2.72 -10.79
CA HIS A 261 7.14 3.78 -11.75
C HIS A 261 6.33 3.24 -12.93
N PRO A 262 5.33 3.95 -13.49
CA PRO A 262 4.48 3.42 -14.58
C PRO A 262 5.24 2.99 -15.84
N SER A 263 6.44 3.55 -16.07
CA SER A 263 7.35 3.10 -17.15
C SER A 263 7.79 1.63 -17.01
N GLY A 264 7.71 1.06 -15.81
CA GLY A 264 8.22 -0.27 -15.44
C GLY A 264 9.74 -0.33 -15.25
N LYS A 265 10.42 0.82 -15.18
CA LYS A 265 11.90 0.86 -15.11
C LYS A 265 12.46 1.10 -13.71
N ALA A 266 11.65 1.62 -12.80
CA ALA A 266 12.08 1.91 -11.43
C ALA A 266 11.07 1.32 -10.43
N LEU A 267 11.60 0.74 -9.35
CA LEU A 267 10.85 0.16 -8.24
C LEU A 267 11.15 0.92 -6.97
N TYR A 268 10.13 1.14 -6.14
CA TYR A 268 10.24 1.83 -4.87
C TYR A 268 9.73 0.95 -3.74
N VAL A 269 10.45 0.93 -2.63
CA VAL A 269 10.02 0.33 -1.36
C VAL A 269 10.23 1.33 -0.23
N VAL A 270 9.37 1.32 0.79
CA VAL A 270 9.59 2.15 1.98
C VAL A 270 10.16 1.34 3.12
N ASN A 271 11.22 1.83 3.74
CA ASN A 271 11.74 1.31 5.00
C ASN A 271 11.19 2.14 6.18
N ARG A 272 10.77 1.45 7.24
CA ARG A 272 10.13 2.05 8.42
C ARG A 272 10.93 1.68 9.66
N GLY A 273 11.64 2.64 10.20
CA GLY A 273 12.42 2.50 11.42
C GLY A 273 11.61 2.86 12.65
N GLY A 274 12.07 2.40 13.81
CA GLY A 274 11.64 2.91 15.11
C GLY A 274 10.40 2.25 15.70
N PRO A 275 10.10 2.55 16.97
CA PRO A 275 9.01 1.94 17.71
C PRO A 275 7.64 2.41 17.22
N HIS A 276 6.60 1.64 17.55
CA HIS A 276 5.21 2.05 17.31
C HIS A 276 4.72 3.11 18.31
N ASN A 277 5.39 3.22 19.46
CA ASN A 277 5.04 4.16 20.52
C ASN A 277 5.66 5.52 20.17
N PRO A 278 4.84 6.58 19.95
CA PRO A 278 5.35 7.90 19.55
C PRO A 278 6.17 8.61 20.64
N LEU A 279 6.12 8.12 21.89
CA LEU A 279 6.87 8.66 23.02
C LEU A 279 8.24 8.01 23.23
N GLU A 280 8.56 6.94 22.50
CA GLU A 280 9.87 6.31 22.60
C GLU A 280 10.90 7.03 21.72
N VAL A 281 12.04 7.38 22.31
CA VAL A 281 13.16 8.04 21.63
C VAL A 281 13.73 7.12 20.56
N HIS A 282 13.82 7.62 19.33
CA HIS A 282 14.33 6.87 18.20
C HIS A 282 15.88 6.90 18.18
N LEU A 283 16.50 5.76 18.48
CA LEU A 283 17.96 5.59 18.52
C LEU A 283 18.59 5.24 17.15
N GLY A 284 17.84 5.42 16.05
CA GLY A 284 18.27 5.11 14.69
C GLY A 284 17.39 4.08 13.99
N GLY A 285 17.71 3.80 12.73
CA GLY A 285 16.86 3.06 11.80
C GLY A 285 16.58 3.88 10.55
N GLU A 286 16.18 3.21 9.48
CA GLU A 286 15.97 3.83 8.19
C GLU A 286 14.49 4.15 7.97
N ASN A 287 14.20 5.43 7.69
CA ASN A 287 12.91 5.96 7.29
C ASN A 287 13.05 6.60 5.91
N ALA A 288 13.03 5.78 4.86
CA ALA A 288 13.37 6.21 3.51
C ALA A 288 12.46 5.53 2.47
N VAL A 289 12.37 6.16 1.30
CA VAL A 289 11.99 5.48 0.06
C VAL A 289 13.28 4.97 -0.58
N VAL A 290 13.33 3.68 -0.88
CA VAL A 290 14.46 3.04 -1.55
C VAL A 290 14.08 2.75 -2.99
N ARG A 291 14.86 3.28 -3.92
CA ARG A 291 14.68 3.13 -5.36
C ARG A 291 15.65 2.09 -5.89
N PHE A 292 15.12 1.21 -6.73
CA PHE A 292 15.88 0.29 -7.55
C PHE A 292 15.65 0.61 -9.03
N ASP A 293 16.72 0.58 -9.82
CA ASP A 293 16.63 0.42 -11.28
C ASP A 293 16.31 -1.04 -11.59
N LEU A 294 15.47 -1.29 -12.59
CA LEU A 294 15.14 -2.65 -13.01
C LEU A 294 15.92 -3.02 -14.27
N ASP A 295 16.64 -4.13 -14.22
CA ASP A 295 17.23 -4.71 -15.42
C ASP A 295 16.10 -5.09 -16.40
N PRO A 296 16.12 -4.56 -17.65
CA PRO A 296 15.01 -4.77 -18.59
C PRO A 296 14.93 -6.19 -19.16
N ALA A 297 16.02 -6.96 -19.08
CA ALA A 297 16.08 -8.33 -19.58
C ALA A 297 15.69 -9.34 -18.50
N THR A 298 16.16 -9.14 -17.26
CA THR A 298 16.02 -10.11 -16.18
C THR A 298 15.02 -9.72 -15.09
N GLY A 299 14.71 -8.43 -14.96
CA GLY A 299 13.86 -7.90 -13.89
C GLY A 299 14.59 -7.76 -12.56
N GLU A 300 15.92 -7.91 -12.56
CA GLU A 300 16.72 -7.78 -11.36
C GLU A 300 16.69 -6.33 -10.82
N PRO A 301 16.33 -6.11 -9.54
CA PRO A 301 16.41 -4.79 -8.92
C PRO A 301 17.86 -4.45 -8.55
N LEU A 302 18.33 -3.32 -9.04
CA LEU A 302 19.66 -2.76 -8.78
C LEU A 302 19.51 -1.51 -7.91
N LEU A 303 20.07 -1.55 -6.69
CA LEU A 303 19.93 -0.46 -5.73
C LEU A 303 20.49 0.83 -6.32
N ALA A 304 19.70 1.90 -6.29
CA ALA A 304 20.07 3.17 -6.90
C ALA A 304 19.99 4.36 -5.95
N GLN A 305 19.03 4.37 -5.02
CA GLN A 305 18.85 5.52 -4.11
C GLN A 305 18.20 5.12 -2.79
N HIS A 306 18.63 5.75 -1.70
CA HIS A 306 17.86 5.88 -0.47
C HIS A 306 17.47 7.35 -0.30
N ALA A 307 16.17 7.66 -0.43
CA ALA A 307 15.63 9.00 -0.29
C ALA A 307 14.98 9.16 1.10
N ASP A 308 15.61 9.97 1.95
CA ASP A 308 15.10 10.26 3.30
C ASP A 308 13.74 10.99 3.22
N THR A 309 12.72 10.44 3.87
CA THR A 309 11.37 11.03 3.93
C THR A 309 11.27 12.20 4.89
N ARG A 310 12.35 12.49 5.62
CA ARG A 310 12.45 13.50 6.68
C ARG A 310 11.35 13.34 7.72
N GLY A 311 10.89 12.11 7.92
CA GLY A 311 9.77 11.77 8.77
C GLY A 311 9.97 10.44 9.47
N ASN A 312 8.87 9.84 9.89
CA ASN A 312 8.89 8.59 10.64
C ASN A 312 7.84 7.61 10.13
N ARG A 313 8.28 6.35 10.01
CA ARG A 313 7.46 5.22 9.57
C ARG A 313 6.68 5.55 8.29
N PRO A 314 7.36 5.86 7.18
CA PRO A 314 6.71 6.06 5.89
C PRO A 314 5.88 4.83 5.53
N ARG A 315 4.56 4.96 5.53
CA ARG A 315 3.64 3.82 5.46
C ARG A 315 3.08 3.61 4.06
N THR A 316 2.86 4.71 3.34
CA THR A 316 2.31 4.75 2.00
C THR A 316 3.08 5.76 1.17
N PHE A 317 3.14 5.52 -0.13
CA PHE A 317 3.53 6.53 -1.09
C PHE A 317 2.69 6.35 -2.35
N SER A 318 2.59 7.41 -3.14
CA SER A 318 1.97 7.36 -4.47
C SER A 318 2.67 8.34 -5.39
N ILE A 319 2.67 8.03 -6.69
CA ILE A 319 3.16 8.91 -7.75
C ILE A 319 1.93 9.53 -8.44
N ASP A 320 2.01 10.81 -8.77
CA ASP A 320 0.94 11.52 -9.44
C ASP A 320 0.76 11.02 -10.90
N PRO A 321 -0.39 11.25 -11.53
CA PRO A 321 -0.62 10.79 -12.90
C PRO A 321 0.36 11.34 -13.94
N SER A 322 0.94 12.52 -13.72
CA SER A 322 1.96 13.08 -14.61
C SER A 322 3.35 12.46 -14.41
N GLN A 323 3.52 11.64 -13.37
CA GLN A 323 4.75 10.92 -13.04
C GLN A 323 5.93 11.82 -12.65
N THR A 324 5.66 13.06 -12.26
CA THR A 324 6.69 14.04 -11.89
C THR A 324 6.75 14.26 -10.39
N MET A 325 5.74 13.82 -9.63
CA MET A 325 5.61 14.10 -8.21
C MET A 325 5.29 12.81 -7.44
N MET A 326 6.06 12.55 -6.38
CA MET A 326 5.78 11.49 -5.40
C MET A 326 5.46 12.12 -4.05
N VAL A 327 4.45 11.58 -3.37
CA VAL A 327 4.13 11.95 -1.99
C VAL A 327 4.21 10.72 -1.11
N VAL A 328 4.85 10.86 0.05
CA VAL A 328 5.04 9.80 1.05
C VAL A 328 4.36 10.20 2.35
N GLY A 329 3.47 9.34 2.85
CA GLY A 329 2.79 9.52 4.14
C GLY A 329 3.60 8.93 5.29
N ASN A 330 4.12 9.80 6.16
CA ASN A 330 4.80 9.45 7.41
C ASN A 330 3.76 9.39 8.54
N MET A 331 3.52 8.19 9.08
CA MET A 331 2.30 7.92 9.83
C MET A 331 2.26 8.47 11.26
N GLN A 332 3.44 8.72 11.85
CA GLN A 332 3.58 8.94 13.28
C GLN A 332 4.64 10.00 13.60
N GLN A 333 4.54 10.57 14.80
CA GLN A 333 5.61 11.39 15.37
C GLN A 333 6.87 10.54 15.59
N ARG A 334 8.02 11.20 15.54
CA ARG A 334 9.32 10.66 15.99
C ARG A 334 9.95 11.65 16.94
N LEU A 335 10.39 11.16 18.09
CA LEU A 335 11.34 11.87 18.92
C LEU A 335 12.75 11.49 18.46
N LEU A 336 13.48 12.47 17.94
CA LEU A 336 14.89 12.36 17.61
C LEU A 336 15.72 12.82 18.79
N ARG A 337 16.73 12.04 19.17
CA ARG A 337 17.75 12.49 20.11
C ARG A 337 19.08 12.69 19.40
N GLU A 338 19.60 13.91 19.47
CA GLU A 338 20.92 14.29 18.96
C GLU A 338 21.73 14.87 20.14
N GLY A 339 22.63 14.06 20.70
CA GLY A 339 23.28 14.39 21.97
C GLY A 339 22.26 14.46 23.10
N ASP A 340 22.20 15.60 23.80
CA ASP A 340 21.25 15.88 24.88
C ASP A 340 19.96 16.57 24.40
N VAL A 341 19.83 16.86 23.11
CA VAL A 341 18.67 17.54 22.54
C VAL A 341 17.68 16.53 21.98
N GLU A 342 16.42 16.64 22.40
CA GLU A 342 15.31 15.90 21.82
C GLU A 342 14.43 16.80 20.95
N THR A 343 14.19 16.37 19.71
CA THR A 343 13.34 17.09 18.76
C THR A 343 12.17 16.22 18.34
N ALA A 344 10.96 16.73 18.49
CA ALA A 344 9.76 16.10 17.94
C ALA A 344 9.63 16.42 16.45
N ILE A 345 9.65 15.38 15.63
CA ILE A 345 9.27 15.42 14.22
C ILE A 345 7.83 14.90 14.13
N PRO A 346 6.84 15.73 13.76
CA PRO A 346 5.45 15.29 13.69
C PRO A 346 5.21 14.25 12.58
N PRO A 347 4.02 13.65 12.48
CA PRO A 347 3.58 13.00 11.25
C PRO A 347 3.51 13.99 10.10
N GLY A 348 3.56 13.52 8.85
CA GLY A 348 3.54 14.44 7.73
C GLY A 348 3.64 13.81 6.35
N LEU A 349 3.43 14.66 5.34
CA LEU A 349 3.55 14.32 3.92
C LEU A 349 4.88 14.82 3.40
N ALA A 350 5.74 13.92 2.95
CA ALA A 350 6.98 14.29 2.26
C ALA A 350 6.74 14.29 0.76
N VAL A 351 7.16 15.36 0.08
CA VAL A 351 6.98 15.55 -1.35
C VAL A 351 8.33 15.47 -2.04
N PHE A 352 8.39 14.68 -3.09
CA PHE A 352 9.54 14.52 -3.97
C PHE A 352 9.16 14.87 -5.40
N GLU A 353 10.08 15.52 -6.09
CA GLU A 353 10.12 15.47 -7.55
C GLU A 353 10.65 14.11 -8.00
N VAL A 354 10.10 13.61 -9.09
CA VAL A 354 10.44 12.36 -9.76
C VAL A 354 11.04 12.73 -11.11
N ASP A 355 12.33 12.43 -11.32
CA ASP A 355 12.98 12.66 -12.62
C ASP A 355 12.56 11.60 -13.67
N GLU A 356 13.00 11.76 -14.92
CA GLU A 356 12.64 10.85 -16.02
C GLU A 356 13.07 9.39 -15.81
N LYS A 357 14.09 9.14 -14.99
CA LYS A 357 14.53 7.80 -14.60
C LYS A 357 13.78 7.31 -13.36
N GLY A 358 13.02 8.16 -12.70
CA GLY A 358 12.34 7.88 -11.45
C GLY A 358 13.17 8.21 -10.21
N GLY A 359 14.28 8.95 -10.34
CA GLY A 359 15.06 9.45 -9.20
C GLY A 359 14.26 10.45 -8.36
N LEU A 360 14.47 10.46 -7.06
CA LEU A 360 13.69 11.25 -6.11
C LEU A 360 14.48 12.44 -5.59
N ALA A 361 14.00 13.67 -5.81
CA ALA A 361 14.55 14.88 -5.23
C ALA A 361 13.57 15.46 -4.21
N PHE A 362 13.97 15.55 -2.93
CA PHE A 362 13.10 16.12 -1.90
C PHE A 362 12.76 17.58 -2.23
N ARG A 363 11.48 17.93 -2.19
CA ARG A 363 10.99 19.28 -2.47
C ARG A 363 10.49 19.98 -1.21
N ARG A 364 9.56 19.37 -0.49
CA ARG A 364 8.99 19.94 0.73
C ARG A 364 8.32 18.89 1.59
N ARG A 365 7.91 19.33 2.78
CA ARG A 365 7.15 18.52 3.71
C ARG A 365 6.00 19.33 4.29
N TYR A 366 4.88 18.67 4.54
CA TYR A 366 3.75 19.19 5.29
C TYR A 366 3.63 18.44 6.60
N ASP A 367 3.61 19.16 7.71
CA ASP A 367 3.26 18.58 8.99
C ASP A 367 1.75 18.38 9.06
N VAL A 368 1.34 17.23 9.56
CA VAL A 368 -0.07 16.84 9.65
C VAL A 368 -0.40 16.64 11.11
N ASP A 369 -1.35 17.43 11.62
CA ASP A 369 -1.91 17.22 12.94
C ASP A 369 -2.83 16.00 12.92
N VAL A 370 -2.36 14.93 13.58
CA VAL A 370 -3.11 13.68 13.75
C VAL A 370 -3.74 13.57 15.13
N GLY A 371 -3.52 14.52 16.05
CA GLY A 371 -3.90 14.38 17.45
C GLY A 371 -3.37 13.08 18.07
N GLN A 372 -4.26 12.19 18.49
CA GLN A 372 -3.94 10.86 19.02
C GLN A 372 -4.05 9.74 17.96
N ASP A 373 -4.45 10.09 16.73
CA ASP A 373 -4.59 9.16 15.62
C ASP A 373 -3.27 9.01 14.85
N SER A 374 -3.36 8.59 13.59
CA SER A 374 -2.23 8.48 12.67
C SER A 374 -2.64 8.88 11.26
N LEU A 375 -1.65 9.29 10.46
CA LEU A 375 -1.77 9.36 9.01
C LEU A 375 -1.63 7.93 8.46
N PHE A 376 -2.74 7.20 8.34
CA PHE A 376 -2.71 5.76 8.15
C PHE A 376 -2.65 5.33 6.68
N TRP A 377 -3.20 6.15 5.79
CA TRP A 377 -3.18 5.95 4.34
C TRP A 377 -3.06 7.30 3.63
N SER A 378 -2.42 7.32 2.47
CA SER A 378 -2.43 8.46 1.57
C SER A 378 -2.20 8.02 0.12
N GLY A 379 -2.73 8.78 -0.85
CA GLY A 379 -2.64 8.43 -2.26
C GLY A 379 -3.18 9.51 -3.21
N PHE A 380 -2.63 9.56 -4.42
CA PHE A 380 -3.20 10.34 -5.52
C PHE A 380 -4.48 9.72 -6.07
N ILE A 381 -5.38 10.57 -6.56
CA ILE A 381 -6.60 10.23 -7.28
C ILE A 381 -6.58 11.03 -8.58
N ALA A 382 -6.59 10.34 -9.72
CA ALA A 382 -6.70 11.00 -11.03
C ALA A 382 -8.12 11.56 -11.23
N ALA A 383 -8.25 12.76 -11.82
CA ALA A 383 -9.53 13.16 -12.38
C ALA A 383 -9.81 12.26 -13.59
N GLY A 384 -10.95 11.55 -13.60
CA GLY A 384 -11.28 10.59 -14.67
C GLY A 384 -11.15 11.20 -16.06
N GLY A 385 -10.51 10.48 -17.00
CA GLY A 385 -10.28 10.93 -18.38
C GLY A 385 -8.83 10.81 -18.89
N THR A 386 -7.90 10.26 -18.12
CA THR A 386 -6.54 9.94 -18.58
C THR A 386 -6.36 8.44 -18.81
N ASP A 387 -5.63 8.08 -19.87
CA ASP A 387 -5.49 6.74 -20.44
C ASP A 387 -5.37 5.63 -19.37
N ALA A 388 -6.30 4.67 -19.40
CA ALA A 388 -6.45 3.58 -18.42
C ALA A 388 -5.26 2.60 -18.34
N ARG A 389 -4.16 2.86 -19.06
CA ARG A 389 -2.95 2.03 -19.10
C ARG A 389 -1.92 2.37 -18.00
N ALA A 390 -2.12 3.45 -17.23
CA ALA A 390 -1.12 3.94 -16.26
C ALA A 390 -1.38 3.56 -14.78
N ALA A 391 -2.56 3.07 -14.42
CA ALA A 391 -2.95 2.88 -13.01
C ALA A 391 -2.97 1.40 -12.57
N GLY A 392 -1.90 0.67 -12.86
CA GLY A 392 -1.60 -0.65 -12.27
C GLY A 392 -0.75 -0.55 -11.01
N LEU A 393 -1.12 0.34 -10.07
CA LEU A 393 -0.41 0.54 -8.79
C LEU A 393 -1.10 -0.19 -7.64
#